data_AF-A0A0T9JHP5-F1
#
_entry.id   AF-A0A0T9JHP5-F1
#
_cell.length_a   1.000
_cell.length_b   1.000
_cell.length_c   1.000
_cell.angle_alpha   90.00
_cell.angle_beta   90.00
_cell.angle_gamma   90.00
#
_symmetry.space_group_name_H-M   'P 1'
#
loop_
_entity.id
_entity.type
_entity.pdbx_description
1 polymer ?
#
loop_
_entity_poly.entity_id
_entity_poly.type
_entity_poly.pdbx_seq_one_letter_code
_entity_poly.pdbx_strand_id
1 'polypeptide(L)'
;MKPWQPKALWQIVGGAALAVSLTGCAHQSAEAPVAAPISTATVAASVAQSTVHGTVNIRERVALPPDAVVTVTLSDISLADAPSRVIAQKAVRTEGKQAPFTYSLPFNPSDIQPNARVIVSAAITRNGQLLFITDTIQEVINRGAGTQADLLLVPVPSVAIEIAPAPAAATIQ
;
A
#
# COMPACT_ATOMS: atom_id res chain seq x y z
N MET A 1 -27.12 6.96 20.60
CA MET A 1 -26.24 6.16 21.49
C MET A 1 -26.88 4.80 21.69
N LYS A 2 -26.42 3.77 20.98
CA LYS A 2 -26.95 2.41 21.06
C LYS A 2 -25.78 1.50 21.46
N PRO A 3 -25.80 0.88 22.65
CA PRO A 3 -24.77 -0.09 23.02
C PRO A 3 -25.10 -1.42 22.33
N TRP A 4 -24.17 -1.95 21.53
CA TRP A 4 -24.26 -3.32 21.05
C TRP A 4 -23.13 -4.14 21.66
N GLN A 5 -23.54 -5.04 22.56
CA GLN A 5 -22.72 -6.01 23.26
C GLN A 5 -22.31 -7.21 22.37
N PRO A 6 -21.15 -7.83 22.65
CA PRO A 6 -20.65 -9.02 21.96
C PRO A 6 -21.31 -10.30 22.48
N LYS A 7 -21.65 -11.23 21.57
CA LYS A 7 -22.11 -12.57 21.94
C LYS A 7 -20.96 -13.57 21.81
N ALA A 8 -20.33 -13.86 22.94
CA ALA A 8 -19.68 -15.14 23.19
C ALA A 8 -20.76 -16.16 23.59
N LEU A 9 -20.83 -17.30 22.90
CA LEU A 9 -21.64 -18.46 23.27
C LEU A 9 -20.83 -19.70 22.80
N TRP A 10 -19.99 -20.26 23.66
CA TRP A 10 -20.29 -21.41 24.53
C TRP A 10 -20.84 -22.61 23.73
N GLN A 11 -19.97 -23.57 23.44
CA GLN A 11 -20.32 -24.99 23.36
C GLN A 11 -19.19 -25.78 24.02
N ILE A 12 -19.38 -26.05 25.31
CA ILE A 12 -18.69 -27.10 26.05
C ILE A 12 -19.55 -28.34 25.85
N VAL A 13 -19.03 -29.37 25.18
CA VAL A 13 -19.54 -30.74 25.27
C VAL A 13 -18.37 -31.61 25.70
N GLY A 14 -18.40 -32.02 26.96
CA GLY A 14 -17.48 -32.98 27.53
C GLY A 14 -17.87 -34.42 27.21
N GLY A 15 -16.96 -35.35 27.49
CA GLY A 15 -17.22 -36.79 27.46
C GLY A 15 -15.94 -37.59 27.65
N ALA A 16 -15.72 -38.06 28.88
CA ALA A 16 -14.61 -38.93 29.29
C ALA A 16 -14.86 -40.40 28.92
N ALA A 17 -13.80 -41.19 28.71
CA ALA A 17 -13.67 -42.57 29.23
C ALA A 17 -12.27 -43.15 28.96
N LEU A 18 -11.69 -43.76 30.00
CA LEU A 18 -10.49 -44.59 29.99
C LEU A 18 -10.82 -45.99 29.46
N ALA A 19 -9.94 -46.57 28.64
CA ALA A 19 -9.79 -48.03 28.53
C ALA A 19 -8.35 -48.39 28.18
N VAL A 20 -7.66 -49.01 29.15
CA VAL A 20 -6.38 -49.70 28.99
C VAL A 20 -6.69 -51.13 28.56
N SER A 21 -6.05 -51.62 27.51
CA SER A 21 -5.92 -53.06 27.25
C SER A 21 -4.56 -53.34 26.62
N LEU A 22 -3.66 -53.96 27.39
CA LEU A 22 -2.43 -54.57 26.90
C LEU A 22 -2.76 -55.94 26.32
N THR A 23 -2.51 -56.17 25.03
CA THR A 23 -2.22 -57.50 24.50
C THR A 23 -1.40 -57.36 23.23
N GLY A 24 -0.12 -57.73 23.30
CA GLY A 24 0.74 -57.86 22.13
C GLY A 24 0.55 -59.21 21.44
N CYS A 25 0.90 -59.27 20.15
CA CYS A 25 1.72 -60.33 19.58
C CYS A 25 2.31 -59.87 18.24
N ALA A 26 3.61 -60.05 18.12
CA ALA A 26 4.47 -59.72 16.99
C ALA A 26 4.24 -60.64 15.79
N HIS A 27 4.52 -60.16 14.57
CA HIS A 27 5.19 -60.95 13.52
C HIS A 27 5.63 -60.06 12.34
N GLN A 28 6.92 -59.75 12.37
CA GLN A 28 7.88 -59.76 11.27
C GLN A 28 7.43 -59.33 9.86
N SER A 29 7.96 -58.18 9.39
CA SER A 29 8.52 -58.02 8.03
C SER A 29 9.37 -56.75 7.93
N ALA A 30 10.64 -56.94 7.55
CA ALA A 30 11.56 -56.03 6.86
C ALA A 30 11.86 -54.62 7.42
N GLU A 31 13.05 -54.52 8.04
CA GLU A 31 14.10 -53.51 7.83
C GLU A 31 13.73 -52.20 7.07
N ALA A 32 13.76 -51.06 7.78
CA ALA A 32 14.13 -49.75 7.23
C ALA A 32 14.68 -48.86 8.38
N PRO A 33 15.75 -48.08 8.16
CA PRO A 33 16.54 -47.49 9.22
C PRO A 33 15.83 -46.33 9.95
N VAL A 34 16.19 -46.18 11.23
CA VAL A 34 15.92 -45.09 12.18
C VAL A 34 15.51 -43.75 11.51
N ALA A 35 14.25 -43.35 11.69
CA ALA A 35 13.79 -41.99 11.39
C ALA A 35 13.49 -41.24 12.70
N ALA A 36 14.36 -40.27 13.01
CA ALA A 36 14.19 -39.28 14.07
C ALA A 36 12.87 -38.49 13.91
N PRO A 37 12.32 -37.89 14.99
CA PRO A 37 11.12 -37.08 14.89
C PRO A 37 11.38 -35.88 13.96
N ILE A 38 10.70 -35.86 12.82
CA ILE A 38 10.67 -34.72 11.91
C ILE A 38 9.92 -33.58 12.61
N SER A 39 10.67 -32.65 13.19
CA SER A 39 10.15 -31.32 13.50
C SER A 39 9.72 -30.69 12.19
N THR A 40 8.41 -30.57 11.97
CA THR A 40 7.83 -29.74 10.92
C THR A 40 8.11 -28.28 11.27
N ALA A 41 9.32 -27.82 10.96
CA ALA A 41 9.65 -26.41 10.96
C ALA A 41 8.78 -25.74 9.89
N THR A 42 7.79 -24.98 10.34
CA THR A 42 7.06 -24.04 9.48
C THR A 42 8.06 -23.01 8.97
N VAL A 43 8.58 -23.22 7.75
CA VAL A 43 9.38 -22.23 7.06
C VAL A 43 8.45 -21.07 6.73
N ALA A 44 8.54 -19.99 7.51
CA ALA A 44 7.97 -18.71 7.13
C ALA A 44 8.67 -18.27 5.83
N ALA A 45 7.99 -18.42 4.70
CA ALA A 45 8.50 -17.95 3.42
C ALA A 45 8.66 -16.43 3.49
N SER A 46 9.91 -15.97 3.54
CA SER A 46 10.24 -14.55 3.37
C SER A 46 9.85 -14.15 1.95
N VAL A 47 8.70 -13.49 1.78
CA VAL A 47 8.32 -12.88 0.51
C VAL A 47 9.42 -11.86 0.17
N ALA A 48 10.13 -12.08 -0.93
CA ALA A 48 11.12 -11.13 -1.41
C ALA A 48 10.40 -9.83 -1.82
N GLN A 49 10.41 -8.83 -0.94
CA GLN A 49 9.82 -7.52 -1.19
C GLN A 49 10.85 -6.65 -1.92
N SER A 50 10.62 -6.38 -3.20
CA SER A 50 11.37 -5.38 -3.95
C SER A 50 10.96 -3.99 -3.50
N THR A 51 11.83 -3.00 -3.68
CA THR A 51 11.56 -1.64 -3.19
C THR A 51 11.90 -0.58 -4.24
N VAL A 52 11.03 0.40 -4.39
CA VAL A 52 11.29 1.63 -5.17
C VAL A 52 11.75 2.74 -4.23
N HIS A 53 12.80 3.45 -4.60
CA HIS A 53 13.42 4.50 -3.80
C HIS A 53 13.63 5.79 -4.58
N GLY A 54 13.83 6.88 -3.86
CA GLY A 54 14.22 8.15 -4.45
C GLY A 54 13.96 9.32 -3.52
N THR A 55 13.89 10.51 -4.10
CA THR A 55 13.65 11.76 -3.37
C THR A 55 12.40 12.47 -3.86
N VAL A 56 11.76 13.24 -2.99
CA VAL A 56 10.65 14.13 -3.28
C VAL A 56 11.15 15.56 -3.12
N ASN A 57 11.18 16.31 -4.22
CA ASN A 57 11.62 17.68 -4.31
C ASN A 57 10.43 18.60 -4.62
N ILE A 58 10.55 19.88 -4.28
CA ILE A 58 9.58 20.92 -4.64
C ILE A 58 10.30 21.93 -5.53
N ARG A 59 9.66 22.33 -6.63
CA ARG A 59 10.25 23.30 -7.58
C ARG A 59 10.41 24.68 -6.97
N GLU A 60 9.39 25.13 -6.26
CA GLU A 60 9.33 26.47 -5.69
C GLU A 60 10.06 26.53 -4.35
N ARG A 61 10.69 27.68 -4.09
CA ARG A 61 11.28 27.99 -2.78
C ARG A 61 10.20 28.45 -1.81
N VAL A 62 9.32 27.53 -1.42
CA VAL A 62 8.23 27.77 -0.47
C VAL A 62 8.39 26.85 0.74
N ALA A 63 8.11 27.37 1.93
CA ALA A 63 8.12 26.59 3.15
C ALA A 63 6.87 25.71 3.25
N LEU A 64 7.06 24.41 3.47
CA LEU A 64 5.98 23.51 3.80
C LEU A 64 5.45 23.77 5.21
N PRO A 65 4.12 23.76 5.39
CA PRO A 65 3.51 23.74 6.72
C PRO A 65 3.99 22.55 7.55
N PRO A 66 4.12 22.71 8.89
CA PRO A 66 4.66 21.66 9.75
C PRO A 66 3.73 20.44 9.91
N ASP A 67 2.44 20.62 9.62
CA ASP A 67 1.39 19.61 9.65
C ASP A 67 1.12 18.98 8.27
N ALA A 68 1.99 19.21 7.28
CA ALA A 68 1.85 18.62 5.96
C ALA A 68 2.13 17.10 5.96
N VAL A 69 1.54 16.39 5.01
CA VAL A 69 1.72 14.94 4.79
C VAL A 69 2.19 14.71 3.37
N VAL A 70 3.35 14.09 3.22
CA VAL A 70 3.87 13.60 1.94
C VAL A 70 3.31 12.19 1.72
N THR A 71 2.60 11.98 0.62
CA THR A 71 2.11 10.68 0.21
C THR A 71 2.77 10.28 -1.11
N VAL A 72 3.51 9.18 -1.12
CA VAL A 72 4.11 8.59 -2.32
C VAL A 72 3.30 7.35 -2.70
N THR A 73 2.97 7.23 -3.98
CA THR A 73 2.11 6.18 -4.52
C THR A 73 2.78 5.53 -5.72
N LEU A 74 2.88 4.20 -5.69
CA LEU A 74 3.24 3.35 -6.83
C LEU A 74 1.94 2.87 -7.46
N SER A 75 1.72 3.15 -8.73
CA SER A 75 0.49 2.77 -9.43
C SER A 75 0.74 2.24 -10.84
N ASP A 76 -0.19 1.40 -11.29
CA ASP A 76 -0.29 0.93 -12.67
C ASP A 76 -1.27 1.82 -13.44
N ILE A 77 -0.78 2.41 -14.53
CA ILE A 77 -1.52 3.28 -15.46
C ILE A 77 -1.61 2.67 -16.87
N SER A 78 -1.59 1.35 -16.98
CA SER A 78 -1.68 0.65 -18.27
C SER A 78 -3.02 0.85 -18.97
N LEU A 79 -4.09 1.09 -18.19
CA LEU A 79 -5.43 1.36 -18.70
C LEU A 79 -5.65 2.87 -18.78
N ALA A 80 -5.78 3.40 -19.99
CA ALA A 80 -5.90 4.84 -20.21
C ALA A 80 -7.22 5.43 -19.68
N ASP A 81 -8.31 4.67 -19.75
CA ASP A 81 -9.66 5.13 -19.40
C ASP A 81 -10.18 4.59 -18.05
N ALA A 82 -9.27 4.09 -17.21
CA ALA A 82 -9.61 3.57 -15.90
C ALA A 82 -8.82 4.29 -14.79
N PRO A 83 -9.37 4.36 -13.57
CA PRO A 83 -8.61 4.80 -12.42
C PRO A 83 -7.33 3.99 -12.27
N SER A 84 -6.22 4.66 -11.94
CA SER A 84 -4.94 3.99 -11.74
C SER A 84 -5.03 2.97 -10.61
N ARG A 85 -4.50 1.78 -10.82
CA ARG A 85 -4.47 0.74 -9.78
C ARG A 85 -3.28 1.00 -8.86
N VAL A 86 -3.55 1.27 -7.58
CA VAL A 86 -2.50 1.45 -6.57
C VAL A 86 -1.89 0.10 -6.21
N ILE A 87 -0.57 0.02 -6.26
CA ILE A 87 0.22 -1.18 -5.92
C ILE A 87 0.78 -1.04 -4.51
N ALA A 88 1.35 0.12 -4.21
CA ALA A 88 1.88 0.45 -2.89
C ALA A 88 1.71 1.95 -2.64
N GLN A 89 1.52 2.31 -1.37
CA GLN A 89 1.42 3.71 -0.96
C GLN A 89 2.05 3.91 0.41
N LYS A 90 2.69 5.06 0.62
CA LYS A 90 3.27 5.45 1.89
C LYS A 90 2.99 6.92 2.17
N ALA A 91 2.40 7.21 3.33
CA ALA A 91 2.18 8.55 3.83
C ALA A 91 3.09 8.83 5.03
N VAL A 92 3.73 10.01 5.04
CA VAL A 92 4.66 10.44 6.09
C VAL A 92 4.37 11.90 6.43
N ARG A 93 4.24 12.22 7.72
CA ARG A 93 4.12 13.61 8.18
C ARG A 93 5.47 14.32 8.03
N THR A 94 5.46 15.55 7.57
CA THR A 94 6.68 16.34 7.38
C THR A 94 7.30 16.76 8.71
N GLU A 95 6.48 16.99 9.74
CA GLU A 95 6.93 17.39 11.09
C GLU A 95 7.84 18.64 11.04
N GLY A 96 7.52 19.58 10.15
CA GLY A 96 8.31 20.79 9.92
C GLY A 96 9.55 20.62 9.05
N LYS A 97 9.93 19.39 8.69
CA LYS A 97 11.01 19.14 7.72
C LYS A 97 10.63 19.69 6.35
N GLN A 98 11.65 20.15 5.63
CA GLN A 98 11.53 20.69 4.28
C GLN A 98 12.10 19.71 3.26
N ALA A 99 11.74 19.87 1.99
CA ALA A 99 12.30 19.08 0.90
C ALA A 99 13.83 19.26 0.81
N PRO A 100 14.59 18.26 0.38
CA PRO A 100 14.13 16.97 -0.19
C PRO A 100 13.70 15.94 0.88
N PHE A 101 12.69 15.12 0.53
CA PHE A 101 12.27 13.97 1.34
C PHE A 101 12.68 12.65 0.68
N THR A 102 13.48 11.83 1.36
CA THR A 102 13.79 10.49 0.88
C THR A 102 12.61 9.55 1.11
N TYR A 103 12.30 8.69 0.13
CA TYR A 103 11.27 7.67 0.28
C TYR A 103 11.79 6.28 -0.07
N SER A 104 11.07 5.28 0.42
CA SER A 104 11.29 3.87 0.15
C SER A 104 9.93 3.19 0.21
N LEU A 105 9.56 2.56 -0.90
CA LEU A 105 8.22 2.04 -1.13
C LEU A 105 8.32 0.55 -1.51
N PRO A 106 8.23 -0.36 -0.52
CA PRO A 106 8.29 -1.78 -0.77
C PRO A 106 7.02 -2.25 -1.49
N PHE A 107 7.16 -3.22 -2.38
CA PHE A 107 6.06 -3.83 -3.13
C PHE A 107 6.32 -5.32 -3.34
N ASN A 108 5.26 -6.07 -3.66
CA ASN A 108 5.37 -7.46 -4.08
C ASN A 108 5.53 -7.53 -5.60
N PRO A 109 6.61 -8.10 -6.14
CA PRO A 109 6.82 -8.24 -7.59
C PRO A 109 5.68 -8.97 -8.31
N SER A 110 4.97 -9.89 -7.63
CA SER A 110 3.84 -10.61 -8.22
C SER A 110 2.61 -9.74 -8.49
N ASP A 111 2.53 -8.53 -7.91
CA ASP A 111 1.41 -7.61 -8.15
C ASP A 111 1.54 -6.83 -9.47
N ILE A 112 2.72 -6.89 -10.12
CA ILE A 112 3.07 -6.16 -11.33
C ILE A 112 2.98 -7.08 -12.54
N GLN A 113 2.20 -6.68 -13.55
CA GLN A 113 2.16 -7.41 -14.82
C GLN A 113 3.44 -7.13 -15.63
N PRO A 114 3.96 -8.10 -16.41
CA PRO A 114 5.20 -7.92 -17.17
C PRO A 114 5.21 -6.74 -18.15
N ASN A 115 4.05 -6.35 -18.68
CA ASN A 115 3.87 -5.24 -19.62
C ASN A 115 3.21 -4.00 -18.98
N ALA A 116 3.02 -3.99 -17.66
CA ALA A 116 2.39 -2.88 -16.96
C ALA A 116 3.20 -1.60 -17.11
N ARG A 117 2.51 -0.48 -17.27
CA ARG A 117 3.07 0.87 -17.18
C ARG A 117 2.98 1.34 -15.72
N VAL A 118 4.04 1.05 -14.96
CA VAL A 118 4.10 1.36 -13.53
C VAL A 118 4.78 2.71 -13.33
N ILE A 119 4.17 3.57 -12.51
CA ILE A 119 4.65 4.91 -12.22
C ILE A 119 4.74 5.15 -10.72
N VAL A 120 5.58 6.10 -10.33
CA VAL A 120 5.56 6.69 -8.98
C VAL A 120 5.04 8.12 -9.08
N SER A 121 4.13 8.48 -8.18
CA SER A 121 3.69 9.85 -7.98
C SER A 121 3.75 10.22 -6.51
N ALA A 122 3.86 11.52 -6.23
CA ALA A 122 3.74 12.04 -4.89
C ALA A 122 2.84 13.26 -4.82
N ALA A 123 2.18 13.39 -3.68
CA ALA A 123 1.30 14.48 -3.33
C ALA A 123 1.62 14.96 -1.91
N ILE A 124 1.56 16.26 -1.70
CA ILE A 124 1.66 16.86 -0.36
C ILE A 124 0.32 17.48 -0.04
N THR A 125 -0.27 17.04 1.08
CA THR A 125 -1.55 17.53 1.57
C THR A 125 -1.41 18.16 2.94
N ARG A 126 -2.34 19.04 3.27
CA ARG A 126 -2.50 19.60 4.62
C ARG A 126 -3.98 19.60 4.95
N ASN A 127 -4.37 18.90 6.03
CA ASN A 127 -5.78 18.81 6.45
C ASN A 127 -6.74 18.40 5.30
N GLY A 128 -6.28 17.50 4.42
CA GLY A 128 -7.04 17.04 3.26
C GLY A 128 -6.97 17.94 2.02
N GLN A 129 -6.41 19.15 2.13
CA GLN A 129 -6.17 20.03 0.99
C GLN A 129 -4.87 19.67 0.27
N LEU A 130 -4.94 19.44 -1.03
CA LEU A 130 -3.77 19.20 -1.88
C LEU A 130 -3.00 20.51 -2.09
N LEU A 131 -1.73 20.52 -1.70
CA LEU A 131 -0.85 21.68 -1.83
C LEU A 131 0.10 21.52 -3.03
N PHE A 132 0.70 20.34 -3.15
CA PHE A 132 1.66 20.03 -4.21
C PHE A 132 1.42 18.64 -4.79
N ILE A 133 1.74 18.46 -6.06
CA ILE A 133 1.62 17.19 -6.78
C ILE A 133 2.76 17.03 -7.81
N THR A 134 3.10 15.78 -8.15
CA THR A 134 4.02 15.50 -9.25
C THR A 134 3.34 15.83 -10.58
N ASP A 135 4.00 16.59 -11.46
CA ASP A 135 3.46 17.01 -12.77
C ASP A 135 3.98 16.19 -13.95
N THR A 136 4.91 15.27 -13.71
CA THR A 136 5.57 14.43 -14.71
C THR A 136 5.33 12.96 -14.44
N ILE A 137 5.28 12.17 -15.52
CA ILE A 137 5.18 10.71 -15.42
C ILE A 137 6.58 10.15 -15.10
N GLN A 138 6.71 9.49 -13.97
CA GLN A 138 7.95 8.85 -13.52
C GLN A 138 7.79 7.32 -13.58
N GLU A 139 8.18 6.72 -14.70
CA GLU A 139 8.08 5.26 -14.91
C GLU A 139 9.16 4.49 -14.14
N VAL A 140 8.79 3.35 -13.58
CA VAL A 140 9.69 2.47 -12.82
C VAL A 140 9.44 0.99 -13.15
N ILE A 141 10.41 0.14 -12.82
CA ILE A 141 10.35 -1.34 -12.81
C ILE A 141 10.32 -1.98 -14.21
N ASN A 142 9.35 -1.63 -15.05
CA ASN A 142 9.16 -2.23 -16.38
C ASN A 142 9.79 -1.37 -17.48
N ARG A 143 9.83 -1.90 -18.72
CA ARG A 143 10.30 -1.17 -19.93
C ARG A 143 11.76 -0.67 -19.83
N GLY A 144 12.58 -1.37 -19.06
CA GLY A 144 13.97 -0.97 -18.79
C GLY A 144 14.09 0.15 -17.75
N ALA A 145 13.00 0.60 -17.14
CA ALA A 145 13.05 1.53 -16.02
C ALA A 145 13.55 0.81 -14.75
N GLY A 146 14.43 1.46 -14.01
CA GLY A 146 14.95 0.95 -12.74
C GLY A 146 13.95 1.08 -11.59
N THR A 147 14.43 0.87 -10.36
CA THR A 147 13.65 1.06 -9.12
C THR A 147 13.98 2.39 -8.41
N GLN A 148 14.61 3.33 -9.12
CA GLN A 148 14.95 4.65 -8.58
C GLN A 148 14.23 5.75 -9.36
N ALA A 149 13.53 6.63 -8.64
CA ALA A 149 12.83 7.77 -9.25
C ALA A 149 12.85 8.99 -8.33
N ASP A 150 13.40 10.10 -8.81
CA ASP A 150 13.32 11.38 -8.12
C ASP A 150 12.10 12.15 -8.61
N LEU A 151 11.26 12.55 -7.67
CA LEU A 151 10.00 13.23 -7.93
C LEU A 151 10.19 14.74 -7.75
N LEU A 152 9.62 15.50 -8.66
CA LEU A 152 9.59 16.95 -8.61
C LEU A 152 8.14 17.41 -8.55
N LEU A 153 7.79 18.11 -7.48
CA LEU A 153 6.43 18.54 -7.20
C LEU A 153 6.23 20.01 -7.52
N VAL A 154 5.00 20.31 -7.93
CA VAL A 154 4.54 21.65 -8.30
C VAL A 154 3.29 22.00 -7.48
N PRO A 155 2.98 23.29 -7.27
CA PRO A 155 1.82 23.72 -6.52
C PRO A 155 0.57 23.45 -7.35
N VAL A 156 -0.53 23.10 -6.67
CA VAL A 156 -1.81 22.98 -7.34
C VAL A 156 -2.39 24.38 -7.59
N PRO A 157 -2.76 24.73 -8.84
CA PRO A 157 -3.45 25.98 -9.11
C PRO A 157 -4.86 25.94 -8.51
N SER A 158 -5.14 26.85 -7.59
CA SER A 158 -6.50 27.07 -7.08
C SER A 158 -7.33 27.81 -8.14
N VAL A 159 -8.00 27.09 -9.03
CA VAL A 159 -9.00 27.71 -9.91
C VAL A 159 -10.29 27.88 -9.11
N ALA A 160 -10.58 29.11 -8.69
CA ALA A 160 -11.92 29.46 -8.24
C ALA A 160 -12.83 29.43 -9.47
N ILE A 161 -13.73 28.44 -9.56
CA ILE A 161 -14.80 28.49 -10.55
C ILE A 161 -15.74 29.61 -10.09
N GLU A 162 -15.54 30.81 -10.63
CA GLU A 162 -16.47 31.91 -10.46
C GLU A 162 -17.75 31.54 -11.21
N ILE A 163 -18.76 31.16 -10.43
CA ILE A 163 -20.11 30.92 -10.93
C ILE A 163 -20.69 32.31 -11.23
N ALA A 164 -20.41 32.87 -12.40
CA ALA A 164 -20.96 34.15 -12.82
C ALA A 164 -22.50 34.06 -12.79
N PRO A 165 -23.22 34.95 -12.07
CA PRO A 165 -24.67 34.99 -12.12
C PRO A 165 -25.10 35.36 -13.55
N ALA A 166 -26.01 34.57 -14.13
CA ALA A 166 -26.56 34.81 -15.45
C ALA A 166 -27.11 36.26 -15.54
N PRO A 167 -26.89 36.99 -16.66
CA PRO A 167 -27.45 38.32 -16.80
C PRO A 167 -28.98 38.23 -16.76
N ALA A 168 -29.58 38.89 -15.78
CA ALA A 168 -31.03 39.04 -15.70
C ALA A 168 -31.54 39.68 -16.99
N ALA A 169 -32.49 39.01 -17.64
CA ALA A 169 -33.10 39.48 -18.87
C ALA A 169 -33.66 40.90 -18.70
N ALA A 170 -33.15 41.83 -19.50
CA ALA A 170 -33.67 43.19 -19.59
C ALA A 170 -35.10 43.14 -20.17
N THR A 171 -36.07 43.55 -19.35
CA THR A 171 -37.43 43.85 -19.79
C THR A 171 -37.39 45.06 -20.73
N ILE A 172 -37.74 44.85 -21.99
CA ILE A 172 -37.99 45.94 -22.96
C ILE A 172 -39.41 46.43 -22.72
N GLN A 173 -39.56 47.74 -22.51
CA GLN A 173 -40.82 48.45 -22.36
C GLN A 173 -41.24 49.09 -23.69
#